data_AF-A0A2D8I0L0-F1
#
_entry.id   AF-A0A2D8I0L0-F1
#
_cell.length_a   1.000
_cell.length_b   1.000
_cell.length_c   1.000
_cell.angle_alpha   90.00
_cell.angle_beta   90.00
_cell.angle_gamma   90.00
#
_symmetry.space_group_name_H-M   'P 1'
#
loop_
_entity.id
_entity.type
_entity.pdbx_description
1 polymer ?
#
loop_
_entity_poly.entity_id
_entity_poly.type
_entity_poly.pdbx_seq_one_letter_code
_entity_poly.pdbx_strand_id
1 'polypeptide(L)'
;MAYTGVENLTVKYILGDYGVSSETKSTLWASYQLCKLLMAAEIADHSSMGNSATEDRDGWLIMANYSITDPLSLTVRYSNTETTGATAANVCDINRFTVSPTYMVTDNFGFLG
;
A
#
# COMPACT_ATOMS: atom_id res chain seq x y z
N MET A 1 32.37 -11.39 -0.09
CA MET A 1 31.92 -10.09 0.43
C MET A 1 30.40 -10.11 0.42
N ALA A 2 29.77 -10.26 1.58
CA ALA A 2 28.31 -10.34 1.67
C ALA A 2 27.76 -8.92 1.83
N TYR A 3 27.02 -8.45 0.82
CA TYR A 3 26.15 -7.29 0.98
C TYR A 3 24.92 -7.79 1.74
N THR A 4 24.91 -7.57 3.06
CA THR A 4 23.69 -7.73 3.84
C THR A 4 22.87 -6.48 3.52
N GLY A 5 21.75 -6.64 2.82
CA GLY A 5 20.76 -5.58 2.72
C GLY A 5 20.40 -5.07 4.11
N VAL A 6 19.89 -3.84 4.19
CA VAL A 6 19.45 -3.24 5.46
C VAL A 6 18.57 -4.26 6.21
N GLU A 7 19.02 -4.72 7.38
CA GLU A 7 18.25 -5.66 8.19
C GLU A 7 16.87 -5.08 8.50
N ASN A 8 15.84 -5.93 8.45
CA ASN A 8 14.45 -5.55 8.70
C ASN A 8 13.82 -4.63 7.64
N LEU A 9 14.52 -4.30 6.55
CA LEU A 9 13.94 -3.64 5.38
C LEU A 9 13.45 -4.69 4.38
N THR A 10 12.21 -4.51 3.93
CA THR A 10 11.63 -5.27 2.83
C THR A 10 11.20 -4.28 1.76
N VAL A 11 11.64 -4.49 0.52
CA VAL A 11 11.19 -3.73 -0.65
C VAL A 11 10.64 -4.72 -1.67
N LYS A 12 9.51 -4.37 -2.27
CA LYS A 12 8.86 -5.16 -3.31
C LYS A 12 8.48 -4.22 -4.44
N TYR A 13 8.76 -4.65 -5.65
CA TYR A 13 8.29 -3.98 -6.86
C TYR A 13 7.48 -4.99 -7.68
N ILE A 14 6.27 -4.60 -8.05
CA ILE A 14 5.30 -5.45 -8.72
C ILE A 14 4.91 -4.77 -10.02
N LEU A 15 4.97 -5.53 -11.12
CA LEU A 15 4.55 -5.11 -12.45
C LEU A 15 3.43 -6.03 -12.93
N GLY A 16 2.34 -5.44 -13.43
CA GLY A 16 1.26 -6.13 -14.11
C GLY A 16 1.11 -5.58 -15.52
N ASP A 17 1.34 -6.44 -16.51
CA ASP A 17 1.09 -6.18 -17.93
C ASP A 17 -0.12 -7.00 -18.37
N TYR A 18 -1.14 -6.33 -18.88
CA TYR A 18 -2.37 -6.96 -19.35
C TYR A 18 -2.35 -6.97 -20.88
N GLY A 19 -1.56 -7.87 -21.49
CA GLY A 19 -1.18 -7.89 -22.91
C GLY A 19 -2.27 -7.85 -24.01
N VAL A 20 -3.52 -7.53 -23.70
CA VAL A 20 -4.62 -7.20 -24.63
C VAL A 20 -5.11 -5.74 -24.50
N SER A 21 -4.81 -5.06 -23.40
CA SER A 21 -5.00 -3.62 -23.21
C SER A 21 -3.63 -2.99 -23.01
N SER A 22 -3.39 -1.78 -23.52
CA SER A 22 -2.14 -1.04 -23.24
C SER A 22 -2.08 -0.53 -21.79
N GLU A 23 -2.64 -1.28 -20.84
CA GLU A 23 -2.71 -0.95 -19.43
C GLU A 23 -1.52 -1.56 -18.71
N THR A 24 -0.72 -0.70 -18.08
CA THR A 24 0.38 -1.11 -17.22
C THR A 24 0.06 -0.68 -15.79
N LYS A 25 0.18 -1.62 -14.85
CA LYS A 25 0.13 -1.32 -13.42
C LYS A 25 1.47 -1.58 -12.80
N SER A 26 1.92 -0.64 -11.97
CA SER A 26 3.12 -0.82 -11.16
C SER A 26 2.83 -0.50 -9.70
N THR A 27 3.51 -1.20 -8.80
CA THR A 27 3.40 -0.95 -7.36
C THR A 27 4.76 -1.13 -6.71
N LEU A 28 5.20 -0.10 -5.98
CA LEU A 28 6.36 -0.12 -5.12
C LEU A 28 5.91 -0.15 -3.67
N TRP A 29 6.26 -1.22 -2.96
CA TRP A 29 6.02 -1.36 -1.53
C TRP A 29 7.35 -1.42 -0.79
N ALA A 30 7.47 -0.64 0.28
CA ALA A 30 8.60 -0.72 1.20
C ALA A 30 8.09 -0.82 2.63
N SER A 31 8.70 -1.67 3.44
CA SER A 31 8.40 -1.77 4.87
C SER A 31 9.66 -1.97 5.68
N TYR A 32 9.67 -1.40 6.88
CA TYR A 32 10.79 -1.48 7.81
C TYR A 32 10.28 -1.83 9.20
N GLN A 33 10.82 -2.91 9.77
CA GLN A 33 10.46 -3.39 11.10
C GLN A 33 11.48 -2.90 12.15
N LEU A 34 10.99 -2.14 13.13
CA LEU A 34 11.73 -1.74 14.32
C LEU A 34 11.11 -2.37 15.57
N CYS A 35 11.65 -3.50 16.02
CA CYS A 35 11.16 -4.19 17.21
C CYS A 35 9.64 -4.43 17.16
N LYS A 36 8.85 -3.66 17.91
CA LYS A 36 7.39 -3.75 17.99
C LYS A 36 6.65 -2.87 16.98
N LEU A 37 7.36 -2.04 16.21
CA LEU A 37 6.81 -1.11 15.24
C LEU A 37 7.17 -1.53 13.81
N LEU A 38 6.17 -1.86 13.01
CA LEU A 38 6.30 -1.98 11.56
C LEU A 38 5.86 -0.66 10.92
N MET A 39 6.69 -0.09 10.07
CA MET A 39 6.28 1.02 9.20
C MET A 39 6.32 0.56 7.75
N ALA A 40 5.39 1.04 6.94
CA ALA A 40 5.38 0.74 5.52
C ALA A 40 4.83 1.90 4.69
N ALA A 41 5.24 1.91 3.43
CA ALA A 41 4.75 2.82 2.42
C ALA A 41 4.54 2.08 1.09
N GLU A 42 3.53 2.50 0.36
CA GLU A 42 3.18 2.04 -0.98
C GLU A 42 3.01 3.23 -1.91
N ILE A 43 3.48 3.09 -3.14
CA ILE A 43 3.09 3.93 -4.28
C ILE A 43 2.68 2.98 -5.40
N ALA A 44 1.55 3.25 -6.03
CA ALA A 44 1.01 2.45 -7.10
C ALA A 44 0.50 3.35 -8.22
N ASP A 45 0.90 3.03 -9.44
CA ASP A 45 0.53 3.78 -10.64
C ASP A 45 -0.19 2.84 -11.61
N HIS A 46 -1.25 3.35 -12.23
CA HIS A 46 -1.95 2.72 -13.33
C HIS A 46 -1.95 3.68 -14.51
N SER A 47 -1.19 3.33 -15.55
CA SER A 47 -1.14 4.08 -16.80
C SER A 47 -1.82 3.31 -17.94
N SER A 48 -2.65 3.99 -18.71
CA SER A 48 -3.30 3.43 -19.90
C SER A 48 -2.75 4.06 -21.20
N MET A 49 -1.88 3.34 -21.93
CA MET A 49 -1.33 3.79 -23.23
C MET A 49 -2.29 3.49 -24.39
N GLY A 50 -3.52 4.04 -24.34
CA GLY A 50 -4.53 3.77 -25.37
C GLY A 50 -5.58 4.86 -25.49
N ASN A 51 -5.68 5.44 -26.68
CA ASN A 51 -6.54 6.56 -27.05
C ASN A 51 -7.98 6.50 -26.46
N SER A 52 -8.31 7.50 -25.64
CA SER A 52 -9.64 8.07 -25.39
C SER A 52 -10.69 7.17 -24.70
N ALA A 53 -10.54 6.91 -23.40
CA ALA A 53 -11.64 6.74 -22.41
C ALA A 53 -11.16 6.25 -21.04
N THR A 54 -9.92 5.81 -20.90
CA THR A 54 -9.40 5.20 -19.68
C THR A 54 -8.90 6.27 -18.70
N GLU A 55 -9.25 6.09 -17.42
CA GLU A 55 -8.83 6.95 -16.32
C GLU A 55 -7.46 6.50 -15.84
N ASP A 56 -6.48 7.41 -15.76
CA ASP A 56 -5.22 7.14 -15.08
C ASP A 56 -5.47 7.19 -13.56
N ARG A 57 -4.82 6.28 -12.82
CA ARG A 57 -5.01 6.18 -11.37
C ARG A 57 -3.68 6.04 -10.67
N ASP A 58 -3.40 7.01 -9.83
CA ASP A 58 -2.20 7.03 -9.01
C ASP A 58 -2.63 6.99 -7.55
N GLY A 59 -1.90 6.25 -6.73
CA GLY A 59 -2.25 6.05 -5.35
C GLY A 59 -1.03 5.83 -4.50
N TRP A 60 -1.15 6.23 -3.24
CA TRP A 60 -0.12 5.98 -2.25
C TRP A 60 -0.74 5.63 -0.91
N LEU A 61 0.02 4.89 -0.11
CA LEU A 61 -0.37 4.50 1.24
C LEU A 61 0.83 4.60 2.16
N ILE A 62 0.60 5.07 3.39
CA ILE A 62 1.52 4.93 4.51
C ILE A 62 0.83 4.18 5.64
N MET A 63 1.60 3.37 6.34
CA MET A 63 1.12 2.50 7.40
C MET A 63 2.10 2.48 8.55
N ALA A 64 1.55 2.43 9.76
CA ALA A 64 2.27 2.00 10.94
C ALA A 64 1.45 0.93 11.68
N ASN A 65 2.10 -0.16 12.07
CA ASN A 65 1.54 -1.17 12.95
C ASN A 65 2.43 -1.27 14.19
N TYR A 66 1.83 -1.13 15.37
CA TYR A 66 2.54 -1.18 16.64
C TYR A 66 1.95 -2.25 17.56
N SER A 67 2.80 -3.17 18.02
CA SER A 67 2.45 -4.15 19.05
C SER A 67 2.56 -3.51 20.43
N ILE A 68 1.42 -3.23 21.05
CA ILE A 68 1.35 -2.65 22.39
C ILE A 68 1.73 -3.71 23.42
N THR A 69 1.12 -4.89 23.31
CA THR A 69 1.43 -6.10 24.09
C THR A 69 1.53 -7.29 23.15
N ASP A 70 1.92 -8.46 23.66
CA ASP A 70 2.02 -9.68 22.85
C ASP A 70 0.69 -10.02 22.15
N PRO A 71 -0.50 -9.87 22.78
CA PRO A 71 -1.77 -10.07 22.09
C PRO A 71 -2.36 -8.83 21.42
N LEU A 72 -1.99 -7.60 21.80
CA LEU A 72 -2.64 -6.38 21.32
C LEU A 72 -1.73 -5.61 20.36
N SER A 73 -2.20 -5.38 19.14
CA SER A 73 -1.57 -4.46 18.19
C SER A 73 -2.56 -3.42 17.66
N LEU A 74 -2.01 -2.30 17.21
CA LEU A 74 -2.77 -1.23 16.58
C LEU A 74 -2.18 -0.94 15.21
N THR A 75 -3.01 -0.92 14.18
CA THR A 75 -2.63 -0.51 12.83
C THR A 75 -3.29 0.80 12.49
N VAL A 76 -2.50 1.75 11.99
CA VAL A 76 -2.99 2.96 11.35
C VAL A 76 -2.55 2.98 9.89
N ARG A 77 -3.45 3.42 9.01
CA ARG A 77 -3.20 3.53 7.58
C ARG A 77 -3.75 4.85 7.10
N TYR A 78 -2.98 5.53 6.27
CA TYR A 78 -3.43 6.68 5.53
C TYR A 78 -3.09 6.47 4.07
N SER A 79 -4.06 6.66 3.20
CA SER A 79 -3.87 6.49 1.76
C SER A 79 -4.65 7.53 1.00
N ASN A 80 -4.15 7.85 -0.19
CA ASN A 80 -4.84 8.64 -1.18
C ASN A 80 -4.86 7.87 -2.51
N THR A 81 -5.91 8.11 -3.26
CA THR A 81 -6.02 7.67 -4.64
C THR A 81 -6.57 8.82 -5.45
N GLU A 82 -5.79 9.23 -6.43
CA GLU A 82 -6.16 10.21 -7.44
C GLU A 82 -6.63 9.44 -8.69
N THR A 83 -7.75 9.85 -9.25
CA THR A 83 -8.23 9.35 -10.54
C THR A 83 -8.37 10.52 -11.49
N THR A 84 -7.60 10.49 -12.58
CA THR A 84 -7.63 11.52 -13.63
C THR A 84 -8.33 10.96 -14.86
N GLY A 85 -9.49 11.52 -15.18
CA GLY A 85 -10.26 11.16 -16.37
C GLY A 85 -9.64 11.70 -17.67
N ALA A 86 -10.22 11.29 -18.81
CA ALA A 86 -9.73 11.62 -20.16
C ALA A 86 -9.62 13.13 -20.49
N THR A 87 -10.23 14.00 -19.69
CA THR A 87 -10.05 15.45 -19.71
C THR A 87 -9.54 15.87 -18.34
N ALA A 88 -8.43 16.63 -18.28
CA ALA A 88 -7.80 17.11 -17.03
C ALA A 88 -8.70 17.96 -16.10
N ALA A 89 -9.97 18.15 -16.45
CA ALA A 89 -11.00 18.78 -15.62
C ALA A 89 -11.74 17.78 -14.70
N ASN A 90 -11.54 16.46 -14.86
CA ASN A 90 -12.15 15.42 -14.03
C ASN A 90 -11.08 14.72 -13.19
N VAL A 91 -10.55 15.43 -12.19
CA VAL A 91 -9.68 14.86 -11.17
C VAL A 91 -10.53 14.57 -9.94
N CYS A 92 -10.46 13.34 -9.43
CA CYS A 92 -11.14 12.90 -8.21
C CYS A 92 -10.12 12.36 -7.22
N ASP A 93 -10.02 13.01 -6.07
CA ASP A 93 -9.15 12.60 -4.97
C ASP A 93 -9.95 11.94 -3.84
N ILE A 94 -9.52 10.74 -3.45
CA ILE A 94 -10.11 10.02 -2.32
C ILE A 94 -9.04 9.80 -1.26
N ASN A 95 -9.19 10.52 -0.14
CA ASN A 95 -8.38 10.31 1.06
C ASN A 95 -9.06 9.32 1.99
N ARG A 96 -8.31 8.34 2.48
CA ARG A 96 -8.79 7.36 3.45
C ARG A 96 -7.85 7.27 4.63
N PHE A 97 -8.41 7.44 5.82
CA PHE A 97 -7.75 7.14 7.07
C PHE A 97 -8.40 5.92 7.71
N THR A 98 -7.63 4.99 8.23
CA THR A 98 -8.14 3.77 8.84
C THR A 98 -7.34 3.47 10.11
N VAL A 99 -8.06 3.15 11.17
CA VAL A 99 -7.51 2.71 12.45
C VAL A 99 -8.11 1.35 12.75
N SER A 100 -7.26 0.35 12.89
CA SER A 100 -7.66 -1.04 13.11
C SER A 100 -6.93 -1.59 14.33
N PRO A 101 -7.62 -1.75 15.47
CA PRO A 101 -7.10 -2.53 16.58
C PRO A 101 -7.15 -4.02 16.25
N THR A 102 -6.21 -4.79 16.79
CA THR A 102 -6.19 -6.25 16.66
C THR A 102 -5.81 -6.87 17.99
N TYR A 103 -6.62 -7.82 18.45
CA TYR A 103 -6.38 -8.55 19.70
C TYR A 103 -6.39 -10.06 19.47
N MET A 104 -5.25 -10.70 19.72
CA MET A 104 -5.08 -12.15 19.68
C MET A 104 -5.45 -12.75 21.04
N VAL A 105 -6.41 -13.67 21.07
CA VAL A 105 -6.85 -14.36 22.30
C VAL A 105 -6.04 -15.65 22.50
N THR A 106 -5.73 -16.34 21.40
CA THR A 106 -4.84 -17.51 21.35
C THR A 106 -4.00 -17.42 20.09
N ASP A 107 -2.97 -18.27 19.95
CA ASP A 107 -2.06 -18.26 18.78
C ASP A 107 -2.78 -18.36 17.42
N ASN A 108 -4.03 -18.82 17.39
CA ASN A 108 -4.83 -19.00 16.17
C ASN A 108 -6.21 -18.32 16.19
N PHE A 109 -6.56 -17.56 17.24
CA PHE A 109 -7.86 -16.89 17.34
C PHE A 109 -7.69 -15.44 17.78
N GLY A 110 -8.19 -14.50 16.98
CA GLY A 110 -8.12 -13.07 17.27
C GLY A 110 -9.33 -12.30 16.74
N PHE A 111 -9.59 -11.15 17.36
CA PHE A 111 -10.61 -10.20 16.94
C PHE A 111 -9.97 -9.07 16.12
N LEU A 112 -10.64 -8.69 15.03
CA LEU A 112 -10.27 -7.60 14.12
C LEU A 112 -11.36 -6.53 14.17
N GLY A 113 -10.98 -5.26 14.34
CA GLY A 113 -11.87 -4.10 14.40
C GLY A 113 -11.58 -3.07 13.33
#